data_AF-A0AAN6Z4Q0-F1
#
_entry.id   AF-A0AAN6Z4Q0-F1
#
_cell.length_a   1.000
_cell.length_b   1.000
_cell.length_c   1.000
_cell.angle_alpha   90.00
_cell.angle_beta   90.00
_cell.angle_gamma   90.00
#
_symmetry.space_group_name_H-M   'P 1'
#
loop_
_entity.id
_entity.type
_entity.pdbx_description
1 polymer ?
#
loop_
_entity_poly.entity_id
_entity_poly.type
_entity_poly.pdbx_seq_one_letter_code
_entity_poly.pdbx_strand_id
1 'polypeptide(L)'
;MPSSCKDIRAALAQCLQESECVMVQRHSAAECLREPLVHTLPLKCQQLKKGFGECRRGMIDMRKRFRGNQPVAFRQLEQTEKTGEGYQLYAGKSAFAGTRGETDGNEKAPQDWREAENEKYRAAAARSTEDTSAKS
;
A
#
# COMPACT_ATOMS: atom_id res chain seq x y z
N MET A 1 -17.25 15.07 2.66
CA MET A 1 -17.54 15.41 1.24
C MET A 1 -16.25 15.26 0.45
N PRO A 2 -16.26 14.68 -0.76
CA PRO A 2 -15.04 14.27 -1.46
C PRO A 2 -14.11 15.47 -1.51
N SER A 3 -12.92 15.30 -0.93
CA SER A 3 -11.97 16.34 -0.56
C SER A 3 -11.75 17.32 -1.71
N SER A 4 -12.49 18.43 -1.70
CA SER A 4 -12.25 19.51 -2.64
C SER A 4 -10.80 19.93 -2.42
N CYS A 5 -9.99 19.97 -3.48
CA CYS A 5 -8.55 20.27 -3.41
C CYS A 5 -8.19 21.64 -2.78
N LYS A 6 -9.12 22.28 -2.08
CA LYS A 6 -9.03 23.50 -1.29
C LYS A 6 -7.88 23.42 -0.28
N ASP A 7 -7.74 22.34 0.48
CA ASP A 7 -6.72 22.27 1.53
C ASP A 7 -5.31 22.23 0.93
N ILE A 8 -5.11 21.41 -0.11
CA ILE A 8 -3.85 21.34 -0.86
C ILE A 8 -3.58 22.67 -1.58
N ARG A 9 -4.62 23.32 -2.11
CA ARG A 9 -4.50 24.65 -2.73
C ARG A 9 -4.09 25.71 -1.72
N ALA A 10 -4.66 25.71 -0.52
CA ALA A 10 -4.34 26.64 0.54
C ALA A 10 -2.89 26.44 1.01
N ALA A 11 -2.49 25.18 1.24
CA ALA A 11 -1.11 24.84 1.59
C ALA A 11 -0.11 25.24 0.50
N LEU A 12 -0.47 25.07 -0.78
CA LEU A 12 0.36 25.50 -1.91
C LEU A 12 0.48 27.02 -1.98
N ALA A 13 -0.62 27.75 -1.77
CA ALA A 13 -0.62 29.21 -1.73
C ALA A 13 0.28 29.74 -0.61
N GLN A 14 0.19 29.16 0.59
CA GLN A 14 1.07 29.50 1.71
C GLN A 14 2.54 29.21 1.39
N CYS A 15 2.83 28.05 0.79
CA CYS A 15 4.19 27.69 0.38
C CYS A 15 4.78 28.70 -0.62
N LEU A 16 3.97 29.16 -1.59
CA LEU A 16 4.41 30.15 -2.56
C LEU A 16 4.63 31.53 -1.93
N GLN A 17 3.81 31.94 -0.97
CA GLN A 17 3.99 33.18 -0.22
C GLN A 17 5.28 33.20 0.59
N GLU A 18 5.72 32.05 1.11
CA GLU A 18 6.99 31.90 1.83
C GLU A 18 8.19 31.71 0.90
N SER A 19 7.97 31.48 -0.40
CA SER A 19 9.03 31.17 -1.35
C SER A 19 9.73 32.41 -1.91
N GLU A 20 11.03 32.28 -2.21
CA GLU A 20 11.85 33.35 -2.78
C GLU A 20 11.34 33.85 -4.15
N CYS A 21 10.70 32.96 -4.93
CA CYS A 21 10.15 33.32 -6.24
C CYS A 21 9.10 34.45 -6.15
N VAL A 22 8.26 34.44 -5.11
CA VAL A 22 7.23 35.47 -4.90
C VAL A 22 7.75 36.61 -4.02
N MET A 23 8.49 36.30 -2.95
CA MET A 23 8.95 37.33 -2.00
C MET A 23 10.10 38.19 -2.54
N VAL A 24 11.09 37.55 -3.16
CA VAL A 24 12.33 38.21 -3.60
C VAL A 24 12.23 38.61 -5.06
N GLN A 25 11.89 37.66 -5.93
CA GLN A 25 11.85 37.88 -7.39
C GLN A 25 10.55 38.54 -7.86
N ARG A 26 9.53 38.66 -7.00
CA ARG A 26 8.24 39.32 -7.28
C ARG A 26 7.48 38.75 -8.47
N HIS A 27 7.74 37.48 -8.83
CA HIS A 27 6.97 36.79 -9.84
C HIS A 27 5.55 36.50 -9.37
N SER A 28 4.63 36.38 -10.33
CA SER A 28 3.29 35.91 -9.99
C SER A 28 3.33 34.44 -9.56
N ALA A 29 2.43 34.04 -8.67
CA ALA A 29 2.31 32.64 -8.24
C ALA A 29 2.13 31.66 -9.43
N ALA A 30 1.50 32.12 -10.52
CA ALA A 30 1.34 31.33 -11.74
C ALA A 30 2.65 31.18 -12.54
N GLU A 31 3.49 32.21 -12.58
CA GLU A 31 4.82 32.16 -13.21
C GLU A 31 5.76 31.23 -12.44
N CYS A 32 5.76 31.29 -11.11
CA CYS A 32 6.57 30.40 -10.27
C CYS A 32 6.24 28.92 -10.49
N LEU A 33 5.01 28.58 -10.90
CA LEU A 33 4.58 27.21 -11.16
C LEU A 33 4.88 26.72 -12.59
N ARG A 34 5.42 27.57 -13.46
CA ARG A 34 5.85 27.22 -14.82
C ARG A 34 7.36 26.96 -14.89
N GLU A 35 7.77 26.15 -15.86
CA GLU A 35 9.19 25.98 -16.16
C GLU A 35 9.75 27.29 -16.74
N PRO A 36 10.99 27.70 -16.38
CA PRO A 36 12.00 26.97 -15.60
C PRO A 36 11.97 27.22 -14.07
N LEU A 37 11.18 28.20 -13.58
CA LEU A 37 11.20 28.66 -12.19
C LEU A 37 10.70 27.59 -11.19
N VAL A 38 9.97 26.58 -11.66
CA VAL A 38 9.55 25.45 -10.82
C VAL A 38 10.72 24.74 -10.14
N HIS A 39 11.87 24.66 -10.81
CA HIS A 39 13.02 23.94 -10.30
C HIS A 39 13.77 24.70 -9.20
N THR A 40 13.63 26.03 -9.15
CA THR A 40 14.24 26.87 -8.11
C THR A 40 13.40 26.92 -6.83
N LEU A 41 12.14 26.50 -6.89
CA LEU A 41 11.27 26.44 -5.72
C LEU A 41 11.71 25.37 -4.71
N PRO A 42 11.46 25.58 -3.40
CA PRO A 42 11.69 24.57 -2.37
C PRO A 42 10.98 23.24 -2.65
N LEU A 43 11.60 22.13 -2.26
CA LEU A 43 11.06 20.78 -2.46
C LEU A 43 9.63 20.61 -1.91
N LYS A 44 9.30 21.27 -0.80
CA LYS A 44 7.95 21.30 -0.23
C LYS A 44 6.91 21.84 -1.23
N CYS A 45 7.21 22.96 -1.90
CA CYS A 45 6.29 23.54 -2.87
C CYS A 45 6.18 22.69 -4.14
N GLN A 46 7.28 22.05 -4.56
CA GLN A 46 7.27 21.11 -5.70
C GLN A 46 6.40 19.88 -5.40
N GLN A 47 6.45 19.34 -4.18
CA GLN A 47 5.59 18.24 -3.74
C GLN A 47 4.12 18.65 -3.71
N LEU A 48 3.81 19.83 -3.16
CA LEU A 48 2.45 20.37 -3.16
C LEU A 48 1.91 20.60 -4.58
N LYS A 49 2.74 21.07 -5.52
CA LYS A 49 2.38 21.20 -6.94
C LYS A 49 1.97 19.85 -7.54
N LYS A 50 2.77 18.80 -7.30
CA LYS A 50 2.45 17.43 -7.77
C LYS A 50 1.14 16.94 -7.16
N GLY A 51 0.99 17.04 -5.84
CA GLY A 51 -0.23 16.63 -5.14
C GLY A 51 -1.48 17.39 -5.58
N PHE A 52 -1.36 18.69 -5.86
CA PHE A 52 -2.47 19.49 -6.40
C PHE A 52 -2.88 19.04 -7.81
N GLY A 53 -1.90 18.74 -8.67
CA GLY A 53 -2.14 18.21 -10.01
C GLY A 53 -2.84 16.84 -9.98
N GLU A 54 -2.42 15.94 -9.10
CA GLU A 54 -3.08 14.65 -8.89
C GLU A 54 -4.49 14.82 -8.33
N CYS A 55 -4.68 15.72 -7.37
CA CYS A 55 -6.00 16.00 -6.81
C CYS A 55 -6.98 16.52 -7.88
N ARG A 56 -6.53 17.47 -8.72
CA ARG A 56 -7.31 17.97 -9.86
C ARG A 56 -7.65 16.87 -10.87
N ARG A 57 -6.68 15.99 -11.18
CA ARG A 57 -6.90 14.84 -12.07
C ARG A 57 -7.95 13.89 -11.48
N GLY A 58 -7.90 13.61 -10.18
CA GLY A 58 -8.87 12.76 -9.48
C GLY A 58 -10.30 13.32 -9.47
N MET A 59 -10.46 14.65 -9.44
CA MET A 59 -11.79 15.28 -9.56
C MET A 59 -12.36 15.18 -10.99
N ILE A 60 -11.50 15.21 -12.01
CA ILE A 60 -11.93 15.16 -13.41
C ILE A 60 -12.22 13.70 -13.83
N ASP A 61 -11.49 12.73 -13.29
CA ASP A 61 -11.63 11.31 -13.60
C ASP A 61 -12.97 10.72 -13.09
N MET A 62 -13.85 10.34 -14.02
CA MET A 62 -15.16 9.74 -13.71
C MET A 62 -15.07 8.49 -12.85
N ARG A 63 -13.99 7.69 -12.98
CA ARG A 63 -13.81 6.46 -12.19
C ARG A 63 -13.57 6.76 -10.71
N LYS A 64 -13.00 7.92 -10.40
CA LYS A 64 -12.62 8.34 -9.03
C LYS A 64 -13.66 9.25 -8.36
N ARG A 65 -14.60 9.81 -9.11
CA ARG A 65 -15.69 10.66 -8.56
C ARG A 65 -16.60 9.94 -7.56
N PHE A 66 -16.90 8.66 -7.81
CA PHE A 66 -17.83 7.89 -6.96
C PHE A 66 -17.20 7.42 -5.64
N ARG A 67 -15.92 7.07 -5.65
CA ARG A 67 -15.19 6.61 -4.45
C ARG A 67 -14.57 7.75 -3.65
N GLY A 68 -14.61 8.97 -4.19
CA GLY A 68 -13.89 10.12 -3.66
C GLY A 68 -12.43 10.11 -4.09
N ASN A 69 -11.86 11.29 -4.22
CA ASN A 69 -10.43 11.42 -4.44
C ASN A 69 -9.70 10.95 -3.18
N GLN A 70 -8.75 10.02 -3.33
CA GLN A 70 -8.06 9.47 -2.17
C GLN A 70 -7.32 10.58 -1.40
N PRO A 71 -7.42 10.58 -0.07
CA PRO A 71 -6.63 11.49 0.74
C PRO A 71 -5.14 11.18 0.52
N VAL A 72 -4.30 12.21 0.55
CA VAL A 72 -2.84 12.08 0.36
C VAL A 72 -2.23 11.08 1.35
N ALA A 73 -2.82 10.93 2.54
CA ALA A 73 -2.46 9.91 3.53
C ALA A 73 -2.60 8.47 3.00
N PHE A 74 -3.57 8.19 2.12
CA PHE A 74 -3.74 6.84 1.55
C PHE A 74 -2.67 6.52 0.50
N ARG A 75 -2.12 7.53 -0.19
CA ARG A 75 -0.96 7.33 -1.07
C ARG A 75 0.29 6.89 -0.33
N GLN A 76 0.50 7.41 0.89
CA GLN A 76 1.56 6.92 1.78
C GLN A 76 1.33 5.44 2.12
N LEU A 77 0.07 5.06 2.39
CA LEU A 77 -0.31 3.66 2.63
C LEU A 77 -0.06 2.76 1.40
N GLU A 78 -0.47 3.16 0.19
CA GLU A 78 -0.18 2.39 -1.05
C GLU A 78 1.32 2.23 -1.30
N GLN A 79 2.11 3.24 -0.95
CA GLN A 79 3.57 3.20 -1.11
C GLN A 79 4.18 2.21 -0.11
N THR A 80 3.72 2.22 1.15
CA THR A 80 4.11 1.22 2.16
C THR A 80 3.61 -0.19 1.84
N GLU A 81 2.47 -0.35 1.16
CA GLU A 81 1.99 -1.65 0.67
C GLU A 81 2.92 -2.22 -0.41
N LYS A 82 3.48 -1.36 -1.28
CA LYS A 82 4.40 -1.78 -2.35
C LYS A 82 5.82 -2.01 -1.86
N THR A 83 6.27 -1.24 -0.87
CA THR A 83 7.62 -1.42 -0.29
C THR A 83 7.64 -2.47 0.81
N GLY A 84 6.49 -2.91 1.31
CA GLY A 84 6.38 -3.87 2.42
C GLY A 84 6.77 -3.28 3.78
N GLU A 85 7.27 -2.05 3.80
CA GLU A 85 7.70 -1.34 4.99
C GLU A 85 6.50 -0.72 5.69
N GLY A 86 6.01 -1.36 6.76
CA GLY A 86 5.14 -0.70 7.73
C GLY A 86 3.64 -0.97 7.62
N TYR A 87 3.20 -2.08 7.03
CA TYR A 87 1.79 -2.47 7.10
C TYR A 87 1.38 -2.83 8.54
N GLN A 88 0.79 -1.88 9.28
CA GLN A 88 0.17 -2.12 10.57
C GLN A 88 -1.24 -2.67 10.34
N LEU A 89 -1.46 -3.96 10.61
CA LEU A 89 -2.82 -4.47 10.81
C LEU A 89 -3.38 -3.88 12.11
N TYR A 90 -4.70 -3.73 12.17
CA TYR A 90 -5.43 -3.22 13.32
C TYR A 90 -4.84 -3.81 14.62
N ALA A 91 -4.34 -2.93 15.50
CA ALA A 91 -3.49 -3.18 16.69
C ALA A 91 -1.96 -3.00 16.55
N GLY A 92 -1.45 -2.39 15.47
CA GLY A 92 -0.08 -1.83 15.44
C GLY A 92 1.05 -2.86 15.30
N LYS A 93 0.73 -4.11 15.00
CA LYS A 93 1.71 -5.18 14.71
C LYS A 93 1.83 -5.32 13.20
N SER A 94 3.06 -5.47 12.69
CA SER A 94 3.27 -5.66 11.25
C SER A 94 2.70 -7.01 10.80
N ALA A 95 2.09 -7.08 9.61
CA ALA A 95 1.56 -8.34 9.07
C ALA A 95 2.61 -9.45 8.94
N PHE A 96 3.88 -9.08 8.85
CA PHE A 96 5.01 -9.99 8.71
C PHE A 96 5.72 -10.29 10.04
N ALA A 97 5.32 -9.71 11.17
CA ALA A 97 5.90 -10.03 12.49
C ALA A 97 5.35 -11.34 13.11
N GLY A 98 4.46 -12.05 12.40
CA GLY A 98 3.77 -13.23 12.89
C GLY A 98 4.53 -14.55 12.65
N THR A 99 5.39 -14.93 13.61
CA THR A 99 5.73 -16.31 14.05
C THR A 99 6.31 -17.36 13.09
N ARG A 100 6.21 -17.23 11.77
CA ARG A 100 6.89 -18.15 10.84
C ARG A 100 7.97 -17.32 10.16
N GLY A 101 9.24 -17.65 10.42
CA GLY A 101 10.40 -16.92 9.90
C GLY A 101 10.42 -16.84 8.37
N GLU A 102 11.49 -16.28 7.83
CA GLU A 102 11.68 -16.16 6.38
C GLU A 102 11.68 -17.55 5.73
N THR A 103 10.78 -17.78 4.77
CA THR A 103 10.60 -19.09 4.12
C THR A 103 11.34 -19.11 2.78
N ASP A 104 12.26 -20.05 2.57
CA ASP A 104 13.05 -20.19 1.33
C ASP A 104 12.26 -20.73 0.12
N GLY A 105 10.93 -20.84 0.22
CA GLY A 105 10.06 -21.34 -0.85
C GLY A 105 10.17 -22.84 -1.14
N ASN A 106 11.06 -23.57 -0.45
CA ASN A 106 11.29 -25.00 -0.62
C ASN A 106 10.79 -25.85 0.58
N GLU A 107 9.84 -25.32 1.35
CA GLU A 107 9.29 -26.03 2.51
C GLU A 107 8.35 -27.16 2.07
N LYS A 108 8.42 -28.30 2.78
CA LYS A 108 7.47 -29.39 2.56
C LYS A 108 6.07 -28.93 2.96
N ALA A 109 5.11 -29.09 2.06
CA ALA A 109 3.72 -28.77 2.34
C ALA A 109 3.23 -29.52 3.60
N PRO A 110 2.40 -28.88 4.46
CA PRO A 110 1.80 -29.56 5.60
C PRO A 110 0.97 -30.75 5.11
N GLN A 111 1.09 -31.89 5.80
CA GLN A 111 0.37 -33.11 5.44
C GLN A 111 -1.14 -32.91 5.59
N ASP A 112 -1.91 -33.27 4.55
CA ASP A 112 -3.37 -33.21 4.61
C ASP A 112 -3.88 -34.27 5.60
N TRP A 113 -4.81 -33.86 6.47
CA TRP A 113 -5.44 -34.75 7.44
C TRP A 113 -6.16 -35.91 6.77
N ARG A 114 -6.72 -35.70 5.56
CA ARG A 114 -7.39 -36.76 4.78
C ARG A 114 -6.43 -37.85 4.34
N GLU A 115 -5.22 -37.47 3.94
CA GLU A 115 -4.18 -38.41 3.53
C GLU A 115 -3.69 -39.23 4.72
N ALA A 116 -3.44 -38.57 5.86
CA ALA A 116 -3.05 -39.22 7.10
C ALA A 116 -4.13 -40.19 7.62
N GLU A 117 -5.41 -39.85 7.47
CA GLU A 117 -6.52 -40.70 7.88
C GLU A 117 -6.71 -41.90 6.94
N ASN A 118 -6.58 -41.69 5.63
CA ASN A 118 -6.59 -42.77 4.64
C ASN A 118 -5.42 -43.75 4.83
N GLU A 119 -4.22 -43.27 5.14
CA GLU A 119 -3.07 -44.11 5.46
C GLU A 119 -3.32 -44.96 6.70
N LYS A 120 -3.90 -44.37 7.76
CA LYS A 120 -4.30 -45.11 8.97
C LYS A 120 -5.34 -46.19 8.65
N TYR A 121 -6.33 -45.88 7.82
CA TYR A 121 -7.35 -46.84 7.40
C TYR A 121 -6.73 -48.01 6.61
N ARG A 122 -5.82 -47.73 5.67
CA ARG A 122 -5.09 -48.75 4.91
C ARG A 122 -4.21 -49.63 5.81
N ALA A 123 -3.52 -49.04 6.79
CA ALA A 123 -2.72 -49.79 7.75
C ALA A 123 -3.57 -50.69 8.65
N ALA A 124 -4.75 -50.23 9.08
CA ALA A 124 -5.70 -51.04 9.85
C ALA A 124 -6.26 -52.20 9.01
N ALA A 125 -6.60 -51.96 7.74
CA ALA A 125 -7.06 -52.99 6.83
C ALA A 125 -5.98 -54.06 6.59
N ALA A 126 -4.72 -53.66 6.35
CA ALA A 126 -3.60 -54.58 6.19
C ALA A 126 -3.37 -55.47 7.43
N ARG A 127 -3.39 -54.88 8.63
CA ARG A 127 -3.30 -55.65 9.89
C ARG A 127 -4.43 -56.67 10.03
N SER A 128 -5.66 -56.28 9.69
CA SER A 128 -6.80 -57.20 9.74
C SER A 128 -6.65 -58.39 8.77
N THR A 129 -6.05 -58.16 7.59
CA THR A 129 -5.79 -59.23 6.62
C THR A 129 -4.67 -60.17 7.05
N GLU A 130 -3.62 -59.63 7.69
CA GLU A 130 -2.52 -60.43 8.26
C GLU A 130 -3.03 -61.33 9.40
N ASP A 131 -3.86 -60.80 10.29
CA ASP A 131 -4.47 -61.55 11.39
C ASP A 131 -5.40 -62.68 10.90
N THR A 132 -6.10 -62.49 9.78
CA THR A 132 -6.90 -63.55 9.14
C THR A 132 -6.04 -64.63 8.45
N SER A 133 -4.88 -64.24 7.91
CA SER A 133 -3.96 -65.19 7.26
C SER A 133 -3.14 -66.00 8.28
N ALA A 134 -2.91 -65.48 9.49
CA ALA A 134 -2.20 -66.19 10.56
C ALA A 134 -3.08 -67.19 11.35
N LYS A 135 -4.41 -67.13 11.17
CA LYS A 135 -5.40 -68.04 11.79
C LYS A 135 -5.90 -69.15 10.85
N SER A 136 -5.46 -69.15 9.59
CA SER A 136 -5.69 -70.21 8.61
C SER A 136 -4.49 -71.15 8.55
#